data_AF-A0A6A5QRR1-F1
#
_entry.id   AF-A0A6A5QRR1-F1
#
_cell.length_a   1.000
_cell.length_b   1.000
_cell.length_c   1.000
_cell.angle_alpha   90.00
_cell.angle_beta   90.00
_cell.angle_gamma   90.00
#
_symmetry.space_group_name_H-M   'P 1'
#
loop_
_entity.id
_entity.type
_entity.pdbx_description
1 polymer ?
#
loop_
_entity_poly.entity_id
_entity_poly.type
_entity_poly.pdbx_seq_one_letter_code
_entity_poly.pdbx_strand_id
1 'polypeptide(L)'
;MRVILAAMATAILAAPGVIGSNVYSYFMDADGNKILNQPYLIGTSNECIEDVFNATRVGFSQAGPKHIAGGPYCAHGFSKPGCNKSDALAPQLFHDVPLDDKTKTLPLGKAEGFESLIWTVGYCPGAISTKDI
;
A
#
# COMPACT_ATOMS: atom_id res chain seq x y z
N MET A 1 -14.40 -8.69 55.50
CA MET A 1 -14.39 -7.55 54.56
C MET A 1 -13.09 -7.61 53.78
N ARG A 2 -13.12 -8.14 52.54
CA ARG A 2 -11.93 -8.22 51.66
C ARG A 2 -12.27 -7.53 50.36
N VAL A 3 -11.67 -6.37 50.15
CA VAL A 3 -11.78 -5.56 48.93
C VAL A 3 -10.93 -6.23 47.86
N ILE A 4 -11.55 -6.71 46.80
CA ILE A 4 -10.84 -7.25 45.63
C ILE A 4 -10.62 -6.07 44.68
N LEU A 5 -9.37 -5.60 44.59
CA LEU A 5 -8.94 -4.62 43.59
C LEU A 5 -9.10 -5.23 42.19
N ALA A 6 -9.95 -4.64 41.36
CA ALA A 6 -10.02 -4.93 39.95
C ALA A 6 -8.82 -4.27 39.24
N ALA A 7 -7.82 -5.07 38.86
CA ALA A 7 -6.76 -4.62 37.98
C ALA A 7 -7.34 -4.46 36.55
N MET A 8 -7.54 -3.21 36.11
CA MET A 8 -7.83 -2.92 34.72
C MET A 8 -6.60 -3.28 33.89
N ALA A 9 -6.69 -4.39 33.15
CA ALA A 9 -5.72 -4.75 32.14
C ALA A 9 -5.86 -3.78 30.97
N THR A 10 -5.04 -2.73 30.97
CA THR A 10 -4.86 -1.85 29.81
C THR A 10 -4.21 -2.68 28.71
N ALA A 11 -5.02 -3.18 27.77
CA ALA A 11 -4.54 -3.81 26.56
C ALA A 11 -3.79 -2.75 25.75
N ILE A 12 -2.46 -2.72 25.91
CA ILE A 12 -1.58 -2.01 24.99
C ILE A 12 -1.72 -2.76 23.66
N LEU A 13 -2.51 -2.19 22.75
CA LEU A 13 -2.46 -2.52 21.32
C LEU A 13 -1.03 -2.22 20.88
N ALA A 14 -0.17 -3.23 20.93
CA ALA A 14 1.10 -3.20 20.24
C ALA A 14 0.75 -3.08 18.76
N ALA A 15 0.79 -1.85 18.22
CA ALA A 15 0.90 -1.67 16.79
C ALA A 15 2.13 -2.48 16.37
N PRO A 16 2.01 -3.48 15.48
CA PRO A 16 3.18 -4.16 14.98
C PRO A 16 4.08 -3.09 14.36
N GLY A 17 5.16 -2.77 15.07
CA GLY A 17 6.18 -1.87 14.57
C GLY A 17 6.65 -2.46 13.25
N VAL A 18 6.35 -1.76 12.16
CA VAL A 18 6.83 -2.12 10.83
C VAL A 18 8.32 -1.78 10.81
N ILE A 19 9.13 -2.65 11.41
CA ILE A 19 10.56 -2.71 11.15
C ILE A 19 10.69 -3.59 9.89
N GLY A 20 10.23 -3.04 8.76
CA GLY A 20 10.10 -3.78 7.51
C GLY A 20 11.08 -3.19 6.50
N SER A 21 11.97 -4.02 5.97
CA SER A 21 12.88 -3.65 4.88
C SER A 21 12.14 -2.88 3.77
N ASN A 22 12.85 -2.00 3.06
CA ASN A 22 12.29 -1.16 2.01
C ASN A 22 11.52 -1.98 0.96
N VAL A 23 10.19 -1.87 0.97
CA VAL A 23 9.32 -2.44 -0.06
C VAL A 23 9.10 -1.39 -1.14
N TYR A 24 9.30 -1.77 -2.38
CA TYR A 24 9.12 -0.90 -3.53
C TYR A 24 7.97 -1.39 -4.41
N SER A 25 7.25 -0.44 -5.00
CA SER A 25 6.23 -0.66 -6.01
C SER A 25 6.74 -0.31 -7.41
N TYR A 26 6.23 -0.98 -8.43
CA TYR A 26 6.40 -0.61 -9.83
C TYR A 26 5.06 -0.77 -10.56
N PHE A 27 4.77 0.17 -11.45
CA PHE A 27 3.47 0.30 -12.11
C PHE A 27 3.55 -0.19 -13.55
N MET A 28 2.51 -0.91 -13.97
CA MET A 28 2.41 -1.50 -15.30
C MET A 28 1.06 -1.19 -15.94
N ASP A 29 1.06 -1.11 -17.26
CA ASP A 29 -0.15 -1.05 -18.07
C ASP A 29 -0.82 -2.43 -18.20
N ALA A 30 -1.94 -2.47 -18.93
CA ALA A 30 -2.70 -3.70 -19.18
C ALA A 30 -1.90 -4.74 -19.99
N ASP A 31 -0.95 -4.30 -20.81
CA ASP A 31 -0.09 -5.15 -21.64
C ASP A 31 1.13 -5.68 -20.86
N GLY A 32 1.34 -5.22 -19.62
CA GLY A 32 2.44 -5.61 -18.75
C GLY A 32 3.71 -4.78 -18.95
N ASN A 33 3.66 -3.68 -19.71
CA ASN A 33 4.78 -2.76 -19.85
C ASN A 33 4.87 -1.88 -18.61
N LYS A 34 6.09 -1.59 -18.16
CA LYS A 34 6.30 -0.64 -17.07
C LYS A 34 6.04 0.78 -17.56
N ILE A 35 5.25 1.53 -16.78
CA ILE A 35 4.92 2.92 -17.10
C ILE A 35 5.96 3.88 -16.52
N LEU A 36 6.54 3.51 -15.37
CA LEU A 36 7.55 4.29 -14.68
C LEU A 36 8.86 3.52 -14.63
N ASN A 37 9.96 4.22 -14.93
CA ASN A 37 11.30 3.61 -15.04
C ASN A 37 11.96 3.34 -13.68
N GLN A 38 11.41 3.88 -12.60
CA GLN A 38 11.95 3.77 -11.25
C GLN A 38 10.95 3.12 -10.29
N PRO A 39 11.44 2.29 -9.35
CA PRO A 39 10.60 1.71 -8.31
C PRO A 39 10.36 2.72 -7.18
N TYR A 40 9.15 2.75 -6.62
CA TYR A 40 8.75 3.72 -5.59
C TYR A 40 8.69 3.09 -4.21
N LEU A 41 9.36 3.71 -3.25
CA LEU A 41 9.46 3.21 -1.89
C LEU A 41 8.15 3.40 -1.14
N ILE A 42 7.62 2.32 -0.57
CA ILE A 42 6.37 2.31 0.17
C ILE A 42 6.62 2.66 1.64
N GLY A 43 5.96 3.71 2.13
CA GLY A 43 5.85 4.00 3.57
C GLY A 43 6.93 4.88 4.18
N THR A 44 7.93 5.33 3.42
CA THR A 44 9.04 6.15 3.95
C THR A 44 8.82 7.65 3.73
N SER A 45 7.95 8.00 2.81
CA SER A 45 7.39 9.34 2.62
C SER A 45 6.08 9.20 1.88
N ASN A 46 5.13 10.10 2.12
CA ASN A 46 3.94 10.27 1.27
C ASN A 46 4.36 10.85 -0.09
N GLU A 47 5.33 10.23 -0.75
CA GLU A 47 5.85 10.64 -2.04
C GLU A 47 4.70 10.54 -3.04
N CYS A 48 4.46 11.66 -3.72
CA CYS A 48 3.47 11.69 -4.77
C CYS A 48 4.07 11.06 -6.02
N ILE A 49 3.41 10.00 -6.49
CA ILE A 49 3.76 9.29 -7.71
C ILE A 49 2.90 9.88 -8.81
N GLU A 50 3.50 10.66 -9.68
CA GLU A 50 2.83 11.27 -10.84
C GLU A 50 2.80 10.31 -12.04
N ASP A 51 1.99 10.65 -13.05
CA ASP A 51 1.93 9.99 -14.35
C ASP A 51 1.56 8.50 -14.30
N VAL A 52 0.69 8.11 -13.35
CA VAL A 52 0.21 6.72 -13.17
C VAL A 52 -1.09 6.40 -13.92
N PHE A 53 -1.59 7.31 -14.77
CA PHE A 53 -2.93 7.23 -15.37
C PHE A 53 -3.18 5.98 -16.23
N ASN A 54 -2.13 5.42 -16.84
CA ASN A 54 -2.23 4.19 -17.64
C ASN A 54 -2.03 2.92 -16.80
N ALA A 55 -1.74 3.05 -15.50
CA ALA A 55 -1.41 1.91 -14.67
C ALA A 55 -2.67 1.14 -14.31
N THR A 56 -2.68 -0.14 -14.68
CA THR A 56 -3.72 -1.09 -14.31
C THR A 56 -3.21 -2.13 -13.32
N ARG A 57 -1.89 -2.30 -13.24
CA ARG A 57 -1.25 -3.30 -12.40
C ARG A 57 -0.09 -2.72 -11.60
N VAL A 58 0.12 -3.28 -10.42
CA VAL A 58 1.27 -2.96 -9.55
C VAL A 58 1.97 -4.23 -9.13
N GLY A 59 3.29 -4.22 -9.19
CA GLY A 59 4.09 -5.25 -8.57
C GLY A 59 4.94 -4.70 -7.44
N PHE A 60 5.40 -5.61 -6.58
CA PHE A 60 6.14 -5.27 -5.37
C PHE A 60 7.50 -5.97 -5.38
N SER A 61 8.47 -5.36 -4.71
CA SER A 61 9.80 -5.93 -4.53
C SER A 61 10.42 -5.44 -3.23
N GLN A 62 11.38 -6.18 -2.69
CA GLN A 62 12.09 -5.81 -1.49
C GLN A 62 13.51 -6.37 -1.57
N ALA A 63 14.47 -5.71 -0.93
CA ALA A 63 15.77 -6.31 -0.71
C ALA A 63 15.71 -7.34 0.44
N GLY A 64 16.13 -8.58 0.16
CA GLY A 64 16.29 -9.62 1.18
C GLY A 64 15.59 -10.93 0.83
N PRO A 65 15.61 -11.91 1.76
CA PRO A 65 15.10 -13.25 1.53
C PRO A 65 13.58 -13.37 1.75
N LYS A 66 12.88 -12.26 2.00
CA LYS A 66 11.44 -12.29 2.27
C LYS A 66 10.69 -12.36 0.95
N HIS A 67 9.78 -13.32 0.91
CA HIS A 67 8.99 -13.66 -0.27
C HIS A 67 7.62 -12.99 -0.32
N ILE A 68 7.13 -12.59 0.85
CA ILE A 68 5.84 -11.94 1.05
C ILE A 68 6.02 -10.77 2.01
N ALA A 69 5.39 -9.65 1.68
CA ALA A 69 5.30 -8.48 2.53
C ALA A 69 3.88 -8.41 3.12
N GLY A 70 3.78 -8.52 4.46
CA GLY A 70 2.49 -8.66 5.14
C GLY A 70 1.53 -7.46 5.04
N GLY A 71 2.02 -6.27 4.67
CA GLY A 71 1.19 -5.07 4.62
C GLY A 71 0.58 -4.72 5.99
N PRO A 72 -0.56 -4.00 6.04
CA PRO A 72 -1.28 -3.39 4.91
C PRO A 72 -0.52 -2.26 4.20
N TYR A 73 -0.60 -2.25 2.87
CA TYR A 73 -0.20 -1.13 2.01
C TYR A 73 -1.45 -0.54 1.37
N CYS A 74 -1.60 0.78 1.47
CA CYS A 74 -2.73 1.50 0.90
C CYS A 74 -2.23 2.37 -0.26
N ALA A 75 -2.82 2.19 -1.44
CA ALA A 75 -2.66 3.10 -2.56
C ALA A 75 -3.81 4.11 -2.56
N HIS A 76 -3.49 5.38 -2.39
CA HIS A 76 -4.44 6.49 -2.48
C HIS A 76 -4.29 7.13 -3.84
N GLY A 77 -5.30 6.99 -4.68
CA GLY A 77 -5.31 7.60 -5.99
C GLY A 77 -5.94 8.97 -6.02
N PHE A 78 -5.46 9.82 -6.93
CA PHE A 78 -5.89 11.19 -7.12
C PHE A 78 -6.20 11.44 -8.59
N SER A 79 -7.37 12.03 -8.85
CA SER A 79 -7.84 12.34 -10.21
C SER A 79 -7.03 13.42 -10.94
N LYS A 80 -6.10 14.09 -10.23
CA LYS A 80 -5.25 15.15 -10.77
C LYS A 80 -3.79 14.93 -10.34
N PRO A 81 -2.83 15.58 -11.00
CA PRO A 81 -1.44 15.58 -10.58
C PRO A 81 -1.27 16.27 -9.22
N GLY A 82 -0.21 15.93 -8.49
CA GLY A 82 0.20 16.64 -7.27
C GLY A 82 -0.34 16.07 -5.96
N CYS A 83 -1.03 14.93 -5.98
CA CYS A 83 -1.54 14.20 -4.81
C CYS A 83 -2.17 15.09 -3.72
N ASN A 84 -3.05 15.99 -4.13
CA ASN A 84 -3.72 16.88 -3.20
C ASN A 84 -4.75 16.11 -2.36
N LYS A 85 -4.55 16.06 -1.05
CA LYS A 85 -5.39 15.29 -0.09
C LYS A 85 -6.88 15.57 -0.20
N SER A 86 -7.27 16.75 -0.67
CA SER A 86 -8.67 17.14 -0.91
C SER A 86 -9.36 16.27 -1.98
N ASP A 87 -8.57 15.72 -2.91
CA ASP A 87 -9.03 14.95 -4.07
C ASP A 87 -8.77 13.44 -3.89
N ALA A 88 -8.33 13.01 -2.70
CA ALA A 88 -8.03 11.61 -2.39
C ALA A 88 -9.32 10.77 -2.42
N LEU A 89 -9.31 9.70 -3.21
CA LEU A 89 -10.40 8.73 -3.25
C LEU A 89 -10.15 7.56 -2.30
N ALA A 90 -11.17 6.69 -2.17
CA ALA A 90 -11.08 5.51 -1.31
C ALA A 90 -9.86 4.66 -1.71
N PRO A 91 -8.95 4.35 -0.76
CA PRO A 91 -7.70 3.68 -1.09
C PRO A 91 -7.91 2.24 -1.53
N GLN A 92 -7.03 1.77 -2.42
CA GLN A 92 -6.89 0.34 -2.69
C GLN A 92 -5.99 -0.29 -1.62
N LEU A 93 -6.44 -1.39 -1.03
CA LEU A 93 -5.70 -2.12 -0.01
C LEU A 93 -4.97 -3.34 -0.58
N PHE A 94 -3.71 -3.49 -0.17
CA PHE A 94 -2.86 -4.61 -0.50
C PHE A 94 -2.32 -5.27 0.78
N HIS A 95 -2.58 -6.56 0.91
CA HIS A 95 -2.07 -7.43 1.98
C HIS A 95 -1.32 -8.59 1.38
N ASP A 96 -0.37 -9.14 2.13
CA ASP A 96 0.37 -10.35 1.75
C ASP A 96 0.95 -10.27 0.33
N VAL A 97 1.58 -9.14 -0.02
CA VAL A 97 2.03 -8.90 -1.40
C VAL A 97 3.24 -9.75 -1.74
N PRO A 98 3.29 -10.39 -2.93
CA PRO A 98 4.44 -11.15 -3.37
C PRO A 98 5.61 -10.21 -3.72
N LEU A 99 6.83 -10.55 -3.29
CA LEU A 99 8.03 -9.72 -3.45
C LEU A 99 9.03 -10.26 -4.47
N ASP A 100 8.91 -11.52 -4.86
CA ASP A 100 10.00 -12.27 -5.51
C ASP A 100 9.98 -12.25 -7.02
N ASP A 101 8.89 -11.80 -7.59
CA ASP A 101 8.60 -12.06 -8.98
C ASP A 101 8.06 -10.82 -9.66
N LYS A 102 8.87 -10.25 -10.55
CA LYS A 102 8.50 -9.10 -11.39
C LYS A 102 7.31 -9.38 -12.31
N THR A 103 6.93 -10.65 -12.46
CA THR A 103 5.75 -11.09 -13.22
C THR A 103 4.50 -11.21 -12.35
N LYS A 104 4.64 -11.26 -11.02
CA LYS A 104 3.52 -11.26 -10.08
C LYS A 104 3.11 -9.84 -9.77
N THR A 105 2.16 -9.36 -10.55
CA THR A 105 1.50 -8.08 -10.32
C THR A 105 0.05 -8.27 -9.93
N LEU A 106 -0.40 -7.39 -9.05
CA LEU A 106 -1.77 -7.31 -8.55
C LEU A 106 -2.51 -6.19 -9.31
N PRO A 107 -3.83 -6.32 -9.50
CA PRO A 107 -4.62 -5.22 -10.04
C PRO A 107 -4.54 -4.00 -9.12
N LEU A 108 -4.46 -2.81 -9.72
CA LEU A 108 -4.56 -1.56 -8.96
C LEU A 108 -5.99 -1.31 -8.49
N GLY A 109 -6.98 -1.97 -9.10
CA GLY A 109 -8.36 -1.94 -8.67
C GLY A 109 -8.90 -0.52 -8.60
N LYS A 110 -9.29 -0.06 -7.42
CA LYS A 110 -9.82 1.29 -7.25
C LYS A 110 -8.80 2.39 -7.51
N ALA A 111 -7.50 2.08 -7.51
CA ALA A 111 -6.43 3.04 -7.78
C ALA A 111 -6.07 3.15 -9.28
N GLU A 112 -6.80 2.47 -10.16
CA GLU A 112 -6.61 2.54 -11.62
C GLU A 112 -7.11 3.87 -12.21
N GLY A 113 -6.47 4.31 -13.30
CA GLY A 113 -6.93 5.46 -14.08
C GLY A 113 -6.68 6.83 -13.42
N PHE A 114 -5.90 6.87 -12.34
CA PHE A 114 -5.57 8.11 -11.65
C PHE A 114 -4.30 8.76 -12.16
N GLU A 115 -4.28 10.10 -12.17
CA GLU A 115 -3.11 10.84 -12.62
C GLU A 115 -1.96 10.78 -11.61
N SER A 116 -2.27 10.71 -10.32
CA SER A 116 -1.25 10.55 -9.28
C SER A 116 -1.66 9.62 -8.13
N LEU A 117 -0.69 9.12 -7.36
CA LEU A 117 -0.89 8.13 -6.31
C LEU A 117 0.07 8.34 -5.12
N ILE A 118 -0.41 8.11 -3.90
CA ILE A 118 0.42 8.04 -2.68
C ILE A 118 0.30 6.66 -2.04
N TRP A 119 1.42 6.13 -1.56
CA TRP A 119 1.43 4.98 -0.68
C TRP A 119 1.41 5.37 0.80
N THR A 120 0.58 4.67 1.57
CA THR A 120 0.68 4.67 3.03
C THR A 120 0.78 3.25 3.56
N VAL A 121 1.38 3.09 4.74
CA VAL A 121 1.47 1.80 5.45
C VAL A 121 0.58 1.85 6.67
N GLY A 122 -0.09 0.73 6.98
CA GLY A 122 -0.94 0.64 8.16
C GLY A 122 -2.41 0.91 7.83
N TYR A 123 -3.04 1.81 8.57
CA TYR A 123 -4.48 2.01 8.49
C TYR A 123 -4.92 2.57 7.13
N CYS A 124 -5.77 1.81 6.41
CA CYS A 124 -6.39 2.22 5.14
C CYS A 124 -7.88 2.53 5.36
N PRO A 125 -8.26 3.76 5.72
CA PRO A 125 -9.66 4.11 5.98
C PRO A 125 -10.52 3.94 4.71
N GLY A 126 -11.62 3.21 4.82
CA GLY A 126 -12.58 3.04 3.71
C GLY A 126 -12.07 2.20 2.53
N ALA A 127 -10.98 1.46 2.72
CA ALA A 127 -10.38 0.65 1.67
C ALA A 127 -11.17 -0.62 1.37
N ILE A 128 -11.08 -1.10 0.12
CA ILE A 128 -11.53 -2.45 -0.29
C ILE A 128 -10.29 -3.30 -0.56
N SER A 129 -10.30 -4.55 -0.10
CA SER A 129 -9.16 -5.45 -0.27
C SER A 129 -9.02 -5.86 -1.74
N THR A 130 -7.79 -6.05 -2.20
CA THR A 130 -7.51 -6.72 -3.48
C THR A 130 -8.03 -8.17 -3.51
N LYS A 131 -8.32 -8.77 -2.36
CA LYS A 131 -8.97 -10.10 -2.27
C LYS A 131 -10.48 -10.06 -2.60
N ASP A 132 -11.08 -8.87 -2.64
CA ASP A 132 -12.53 -8.67 -2.81
C ASP A 132 -12.91 -8.17 -4.22
N ILE A 133 -11.94 -8.09 -5.15
CA ILE A 133 -12.09 -7.66 -6.55
C ILE A 133 -11.76 -8.86 -7.45
#